data_AF-A0A3Q0D230-F1
#
_entry.id   AF-A0A3Q0D230-F1
#
_cell.length_a   1.000
_cell.length_b   1.000
_cell.length_c   1.000
_cell.angle_alpha   90.00
_cell.angle_beta   90.00
_cell.angle_gamma   90.00
#
_symmetry.space_group_name_H-M   'P 1'
#
loop_
_entity.id
_entity.type
_entity.pdbx_description
1 polymer ?
#
loop_
_entity_poly.entity_id
_entity_poly.type
_entity_poly.pdbx_seq_one_letter_code
_entity_poly.pdbx_strand_id
1 'polypeptide(L)'
;MAAKKMDIIVDPKSPSGEVVLNVGEVTLGIKSREKMQETQKKNQRASILKAVCALLNSEGGVVKAQIENQDYNFNKHGLGEDLDTSFKAILPLVQYHLDFKQKGCHFFISVKSFSSGIFGLQFATIATNLYMRNGASCVQMDLNTALQFLEDIKNLGLGSPVKTSLLDERPGENVQEDLHVQEELHVQDIKNLRLGSPVKTRLFDERPRKIVQEDLHVQEELHVQRLAAAFFNQTVLIEMADFSFSESKNVEYKSFETDNVVKRVKEILPQTVSAFANTDGGYLFIGLDEKKKQIIGFKADKRKELEKELEKEIEKLPVTHFCEEQAKIKYTCKFIPVRRQGAVCSYVCALRVERFCCAVFAAEPDSWHVEGSRVRRFTTEEWVRLQMDTTPVVFRKLTCSPEALCMKQFSEFEGYEQLLWKELGSLRQGMLVISKNWTLGPGLQKKKEVILDVFHISQDRLLTLHSFLLGDGELENDSTLLRELGAELKKYCKQTALTLKQMLVNYGGYTEKIGVVIKIMYLCHRAVSLYDSSLIINYPTNYYLTTKTVRDLEKALADVLGTVYGHKSVVIRLPL
;
A
#
# COMPACT_ATOMS: atom_id res chain seq x y z
N MET A 1 -14.26 33.80 -10.25
CA MET A 1 -15.53 33.55 -9.51
C MET A 1 -15.18 32.75 -8.26
N ALA A 2 -15.83 33.01 -7.12
CA ALA A 2 -15.66 32.15 -5.95
C ALA A 2 -16.35 30.80 -6.18
N ALA A 3 -15.77 29.70 -5.67
CA ALA A 3 -16.42 28.40 -5.76
C ALA A 3 -17.67 28.39 -4.88
N LYS A 4 -18.85 28.27 -5.50
CA LYS A 4 -20.13 28.14 -4.79
C LYS A 4 -20.11 26.81 -4.03
N LYS A 5 -20.03 26.88 -2.70
CA LYS A 5 -19.93 25.70 -1.84
C LYS A 5 -21.21 24.87 -2.00
N MET A 6 -21.06 23.64 -2.53
CA MET A 6 -22.15 22.67 -2.60
C MET A 6 -22.32 22.06 -1.21
N ASP A 7 -23.15 22.70 -0.38
CA ASP A 7 -23.55 22.15 0.91
C ASP A 7 -24.58 21.03 0.70
N ILE A 8 -24.23 19.83 1.18
CA ILE A 8 -25.04 18.61 1.03
C ILE A 8 -26.22 18.69 1.97
N ILE A 9 -27.43 18.53 1.44
CA ILE A 9 -28.69 18.63 2.20
C ILE A 9 -29.17 17.21 2.53
N VAL A 10 -29.37 16.92 3.82
CA VAL A 10 -30.09 15.72 4.27
C VAL A 10 -31.59 15.94 3.98
N ASP A 11 -32.23 15.05 3.24
CA ASP A 11 -33.67 15.14 2.95
C ASP A 11 -34.47 14.69 4.19
N PRO A 12 -35.24 15.57 4.84
CA PRO A 12 -35.93 15.25 6.09
C PRO A 12 -37.21 14.42 5.90
N LYS A 13 -37.55 14.01 4.65
CA LYS A 13 -38.81 13.33 4.30
C LYS A 13 -38.64 12.15 3.36
N SER A 14 -37.62 11.32 3.58
CA SER A 14 -37.47 10.04 2.89
C SER A 14 -38.65 9.08 3.20
N PRO A 15 -39.44 8.63 2.20
CA PRO A 15 -40.59 7.75 2.45
C PRO A 15 -40.22 6.32 2.89
N SER A 16 -38.97 5.90 2.70
CA SER A 16 -38.46 4.59 3.13
C SER A 16 -37.84 4.60 4.54
N GLY A 17 -37.69 5.79 5.17
CA GLY A 17 -36.94 5.96 6.41
C GLY A 17 -35.41 5.99 6.24
N GLU A 18 -34.89 5.65 5.06
CA GLU A 18 -33.45 5.69 4.74
C GLU A 18 -32.93 7.13 4.68
N VAL A 19 -31.71 7.37 5.13
CA VAL A 19 -31.05 8.68 5.02
C VAL A 19 -30.78 9.01 3.55
N VAL A 20 -31.27 10.16 3.07
CA VAL A 20 -31.01 10.62 1.70
C VAL A 20 -30.18 11.90 1.71
N LEU A 21 -29.05 11.90 1.00
CA LEU A 21 -28.14 13.05 0.87
C LEU A 21 -28.23 13.64 -0.54
N ASN A 22 -28.72 14.88 -0.65
CA ASN A 22 -28.78 15.59 -1.92
C ASN A 22 -27.48 16.36 -2.18
N VAL A 23 -26.77 16.01 -3.26
CA VAL A 23 -25.51 16.66 -3.69
C VAL A 23 -25.70 17.77 -4.73
N GLY A 24 -26.94 18.02 -5.18
CA GLY A 24 -27.27 19.04 -6.17
C GLY A 24 -27.07 18.59 -7.61
N GLU A 25 -26.74 19.54 -8.49
CA GLU A 25 -26.58 19.33 -9.94
C GLU A 25 -25.20 18.75 -10.28
N VAL A 26 -25.20 17.65 -11.02
CA VAL A 26 -24.00 16.88 -11.40
C VAL A 26 -23.97 16.54 -12.89
N THR A 27 -22.82 16.72 -13.53
CA THR A 27 -22.55 16.20 -14.87
C THR A 27 -22.05 14.76 -14.76
N LEU A 28 -22.65 13.83 -15.50
CA LEU A 28 -22.32 12.41 -15.50
C LEU A 28 -22.01 11.89 -16.91
N GLY A 29 -21.24 10.80 -16.95
CA GLY A 29 -20.82 10.10 -18.15
C GLY A 29 -19.38 10.42 -18.53
N ILE A 30 -18.64 9.40 -18.95
CA ILE A 30 -17.18 9.47 -19.19
C ILE A 30 -16.83 10.65 -20.11
N LYS A 31 -17.40 10.70 -21.32
CA LYS A 31 -17.14 11.76 -22.32
C LYS A 31 -17.62 13.16 -21.91
N SER A 32 -18.59 13.25 -21.00
CA SER A 32 -19.08 14.53 -20.48
C SER A 32 -18.14 15.07 -19.40
N ARG A 33 -17.74 14.21 -18.45
CA ARG A 33 -16.82 14.56 -17.37
C ARG A 33 -15.39 14.76 -17.86
N GLU A 34 -14.96 14.05 -18.90
CA GLU A 34 -13.68 14.28 -19.59
C GLU A 34 -13.56 15.72 -20.11
N LYS A 35 -14.61 16.23 -20.78
CA LYS A 35 -14.69 17.59 -21.36
C LYS A 35 -15.03 18.68 -20.35
N MET A 36 -15.31 18.32 -19.10
CA MET A 36 -15.77 19.22 -18.06
C MET A 36 -14.64 20.11 -17.52
N GLN A 37 -14.94 21.35 -17.16
CA GLN A 37 -13.95 22.23 -16.51
C GLN A 37 -13.42 21.57 -15.23
N GLU A 38 -12.10 21.45 -15.14
CA GLU A 38 -11.39 20.70 -14.09
C GLU A 38 -11.81 21.11 -12.66
N THR A 39 -12.03 22.41 -12.41
CA THR A 39 -12.53 22.93 -11.12
C THR A 39 -13.94 22.45 -10.80
N GLN A 40 -14.87 22.51 -11.77
CA GLN A 40 -16.25 22.05 -11.57
C GLN A 40 -16.30 20.53 -11.39
N LYS A 41 -15.50 19.78 -12.17
CA LYS A 41 -15.32 18.33 -12.07
C LYS A 41 -14.85 17.92 -10.67
N LYS A 42 -13.78 18.56 -10.17
CA LYS A 42 -13.25 18.38 -8.80
C LYS A 42 -14.27 18.70 -7.72
N ASN A 43 -15.04 19.79 -7.86
CA ASN A 43 -16.05 20.18 -6.88
C ASN A 43 -17.21 19.18 -6.81
N GLN A 44 -17.78 18.77 -7.95
CA GLN A 44 -18.83 17.73 -7.99
C GLN A 44 -18.30 16.39 -7.46
N ARG A 45 -17.09 16.00 -7.85
CA ARG A 45 -16.42 14.79 -7.34
C ARG A 45 -16.29 14.81 -5.81
N ALA A 46 -15.81 15.91 -5.24
CA ALA A 46 -15.68 16.06 -3.79
C ALA A 46 -17.05 16.00 -3.08
N SER A 47 -18.10 16.63 -3.63
CA SER A 47 -19.47 16.57 -3.09
C SER A 47 -20.01 15.13 -3.05
N ILE A 48 -19.86 14.39 -4.16
CA ILE A 48 -20.31 12.99 -4.29
C ILE A 48 -19.54 12.07 -3.33
N LEU A 49 -18.20 12.16 -3.30
CA LEU A 49 -17.38 11.31 -2.43
C LEU A 49 -17.64 11.60 -0.95
N LYS A 50 -17.84 12.87 -0.57
CA LYS A 50 -18.25 13.26 0.78
C LYS A 50 -19.58 12.63 1.17
N ALA A 51 -20.59 12.67 0.28
CA ALA A 51 -21.90 12.06 0.55
C ALA A 51 -21.81 10.54 0.72
N VAL A 52 -21.07 9.86 -0.15
CA VAL A 52 -20.86 8.41 -0.06
C VAL A 52 -20.10 8.03 1.22
N CYS A 53 -19.00 8.73 1.53
CA CYS A 53 -18.23 8.54 2.76
C CYS A 53 -19.09 8.72 4.01
N ALA A 54 -19.94 9.75 4.04
CA ALA A 54 -20.84 10.01 5.16
C ALA A 54 -21.84 8.87 5.40
N LEU A 55 -22.44 8.31 4.35
CA LEU A 55 -23.39 7.20 4.47
C LEU A 55 -22.71 5.88 4.84
N LEU A 56 -21.51 5.59 4.32
CA LEU A 56 -20.73 4.41 4.70
C LEU A 56 -20.44 4.38 6.22
N ASN A 57 -20.21 5.55 6.81
CA ASN A 57 -19.96 5.74 8.24
C ASN A 57 -21.24 6.03 9.05
N SER A 58 -22.43 5.78 8.49
CA SER A 58 -23.73 6.09 9.13
C SER A 58 -24.84 5.15 8.63
N GLU A 59 -24.59 3.84 8.75
CA GLU A 59 -25.54 2.75 8.47
C GLU A 59 -26.07 2.65 7.02
N GLY A 60 -25.52 3.42 6.08
CA GLY A 60 -25.95 3.46 4.68
C GLY A 60 -27.07 4.47 4.40
N GLY A 61 -27.66 4.37 3.23
CA GLY A 61 -28.69 5.30 2.72
C GLY A 61 -28.54 5.55 1.23
N VAL A 62 -28.96 6.73 0.74
CA VAL A 62 -28.94 7.05 -0.69
C VAL A 62 -28.37 8.44 -0.97
N VAL A 63 -27.36 8.54 -1.84
CA VAL A 63 -26.97 9.83 -2.43
C VAL A 63 -27.89 10.11 -3.62
N LYS A 64 -28.53 11.29 -3.62
CA LYS A 64 -29.41 11.78 -4.69
C LYS A 64 -28.72 12.95 -5.40
N ALA A 65 -28.72 12.93 -6.73
CA ALA A 65 -28.19 14.01 -7.55
C ALA A 65 -29.14 14.35 -8.71
N GLN A 66 -29.16 15.61 -9.11
CA GLN A 66 -29.87 16.08 -10.31
C GLN A 66 -28.92 16.06 -11.50
N ILE A 67 -29.34 15.50 -12.63
CA ILE A 67 -28.49 15.31 -13.80
C ILE A 67 -28.45 16.61 -14.62
N GLU A 68 -27.26 17.20 -14.72
CA GLU A 68 -26.98 18.49 -15.38
C GLU A 68 -26.98 18.37 -16.90
N ASN A 69 -26.34 17.33 -17.45
CA ASN A 69 -26.17 17.17 -18.89
C ASN A 69 -27.35 16.42 -19.55
N GLN A 70 -27.90 17.04 -20.59
CA GLN A 70 -28.98 16.49 -21.42
C GLN A 70 -28.57 15.17 -22.10
N ASP A 71 -29.58 14.37 -22.48
CA ASP A 71 -29.46 13.05 -23.12
C ASP A 71 -28.59 12.00 -22.37
N TYR A 72 -28.27 12.25 -21.10
CA TYR A 72 -27.55 11.29 -20.28
C TYR A 72 -28.35 10.00 -20.06
N ASN A 73 -27.71 8.87 -20.37
CA ASN A 73 -28.19 7.55 -20.04
C ASN A 73 -27.07 6.75 -19.38
N PHE A 74 -27.26 6.35 -18.12
CA PHE A 74 -26.25 5.64 -17.33
C PHE A 74 -25.69 4.40 -18.04
N ASN A 75 -26.56 3.54 -18.55
CA ASN A 75 -26.21 2.28 -19.22
C ASN A 75 -25.40 2.48 -20.52
N LYS A 76 -25.40 3.69 -21.11
CA LYS A 76 -24.62 4.04 -22.30
C LYS A 76 -23.36 4.86 -21.99
N HIS A 77 -23.38 5.66 -20.93
CA HIS A 77 -22.37 6.71 -20.71
C HIS A 77 -21.52 6.51 -19.43
N GLY A 78 -21.94 5.66 -18.50
CA GLY A 78 -21.25 5.39 -17.23
C GLY A 78 -21.34 6.54 -16.22
N LEU A 79 -20.56 6.44 -15.13
CA LEU A 79 -20.39 7.53 -14.15
C LEU A 79 -19.37 8.54 -14.64
N GLY A 80 -18.17 8.06 -14.94
CA GLY A 80 -17.03 8.86 -15.36
C GLY A 80 -15.78 8.44 -14.59
N GLU A 81 -14.66 8.29 -15.30
CA GLU A 81 -13.44 7.65 -14.78
C GLU A 81 -12.90 8.30 -13.50
N ASP A 82 -13.10 9.60 -13.30
CA ASP A 82 -12.69 10.31 -12.09
C ASP A 82 -13.54 9.94 -10.86
N LEU A 83 -14.82 9.58 -11.04
CA LEU A 83 -15.69 9.04 -10.01
C LEU A 83 -15.39 7.55 -9.79
N ASP A 84 -15.35 6.76 -10.87
CA ASP A 84 -15.09 5.32 -10.84
C ASP A 84 -13.76 4.97 -10.16
N THR A 85 -12.70 5.75 -10.41
CA THR A 85 -11.40 5.59 -9.76
C THR A 85 -11.43 6.02 -8.30
N SER A 86 -12.14 7.10 -7.97
CA SER A 86 -12.21 7.60 -6.59
C SER A 86 -13.03 6.68 -5.68
N PHE A 87 -14.12 6.08 -6.17
CA PHE A 87 -14.85 5.07 -5.41
C PHE A 87 -14.00 3.85 -5.13
N LYS A 88 -13.19 3.38 -6.10
CA LYS A 88 -12.25 2.25 -5.93
C LYS A 88 -11.12 2.54 -4.95
N ALA A 89 -10.80 3.82 -4.69
CA ALA A 89 -9.80 4.23 -3.70
C ALA A 89 -10.36 4.26 -2.27
N ILE A 90 -11.65 4.56 -2.08
CA ILE A 90 -12.33 4.52 -0.77
C ILE A 90 -12.78 3.09 -0.43
N LEU A 91 -13.24 2.34 -1.44
CA LEU A 91 -13.84 1.03 -1.30
C LEU A 91 -13.18 0.02 -2.26
N PRO A 92 -12.43 -0.96 -1.73
CA PRO A 92 -12.23 -2.22 -2.43
C PRO A 92 -13.60 -2.79 -2.85
N LEU A 93 -13.72 -3.19 -4.12
CA LEU A 93 -14.91 -3.86 -4.67
C LEU A 93 -16.24 -3.08 -4.51
N VAL A 94 -16.20 -1.78 -4.85
CA VAL A 94 -17.34 -0.84 -5.00
C VAL A 94 -18.73 -1.47 -5.19
N GLN A 95 -18.87 -2.41 -6.15
CA GLN A 95 -20.13 -3.09 -6.51
C GLN A 95 -20.87 -3.79 -5.36
N TYR A 96 -20.19 -4.19 -4.29
CA TYR A 96 -20.86 -4.79 -3.13
C TYR A 96 -21.52 -3.73 -2.24
N HIS A 97 -20.94 -2.54 -2.15
CA HIS A 97 -21.39 -1.46 -1.26
C HIS A 97 -22.25 -0.39 -1.95
N LEU A 98 -22.00 -0.11 -3.24
CA LEU A 98 -22.70 0.92 -4.01
C LEU A 98 -23.53 0.29 -5.15
N ASP A 99 -24.82 0.60 -5.18
CA ASP A 99 -25.71 0.37 -6.33
C ASP A 99 -26.05 1.71 -7.02
N PHE A 100 -26.27 1.68 -8.33
CA PHE A 100 -26.28 2.87 -9.19
C PHE A 100 -27.53 2.91 -10.08
N LYS A 101 -28.36 3.95 -9.94
CA LYS A 101 -29.69 3.98 -10.57
C LYS A 101 -30.08 5.35 -11.10
N GLN A 102 -30.45 5.41 -12.38
CA GLN A 102 -31.07 6.59 -12.99
C GLN A 102 -32.61 6.49 -12.92
N LYS A 103 -33.30 7.59 -12.60
CA LYS A 103 -34.75 7.72 -12.70
C LYS A 103 -35.12 9.11 -13.19
N GLY A 104 -35.41 9.23 -14.49
CA GLY A 104 -35.64 10.52 -15.15
C GLY A 104 -34.40 11.41 -15.10
N CYS A 105 -34.59 12.68 -14.71
CA CYS A 105 -33.53 13.68 -14.51
C CYS A 105 -32.74 13.52 -13.19
N HIS A 106 -32.93 12.43 -12.44
CA HIS A 106 -32.21 12.17 -11.19
C HIS A 106 -31.36 10.91 -11.27
N PHE A 107 -30.21 10.97 -10.59
CA PHE A 107 -29.31 9.85 -10.37
C PHE A 107 -29.23 9.53 -8.87
N PHE A 108 -29.12 8.24 -8.56
CA PHE A 108 -29.11 7.71 -7.20
C PHE A 108 -27.94 6.76 -7.02
N ILE A 109 -27.23 6.89 -5.89
CA ILE A 109 -26.21 5.95 -5.43
C ILE A 109 -26.71 5.38 -4.10
N SER A 110 -27.17 4.13 -4.11
CA SER A 110 -27.59 3.43 -2.89
C SER A 110 -26.33 2.91 -2.19
N VAL A 111 -26.10 3.37 -0.96
CA VAL A 111 -24.95 3.02 -0.12
C VAL A 111 -25.40 2.02 0.93
N LYS A 112 -24.88 0.79 0.89
CA LYS A 112 -25.21 -0.24 1.88
C LYS A 112 -24.42 -0.03 3.17
N SER A 113 -25.03 -0.37 4.31
CA SER A 113 -24.39 -0.35 5.63
C SER A 113 -23.09 -1.14 5.66
N PHE A 114 -22.13 -0.70 6.48
CA PHE A 114 -20.84 -1.37 6.66
C PHE A 114 -20.93 -2.51 7.70
N SER A 115 -21.83 -3.48 7.45
CA SER A 115 -22.16 -4.54 8.40
C SER A 115 -21.04 -5.58 8.56
N SER A 116 -20.13 -5.31 9.50
CA SER A 116 -19.14 -6.20 10.12
C SER A 116 -18.22 -7.04 9.22
N GLY A 117 -16.92 -6.69 9.23
CA GLY A 117 -15.84 -7.69 9.32
C GLY A 117 -15.21 -8.22 8.03
N ILE A 118 -15.78 -7.95 6.84
CA ILE A 118 -15.29 -8.57 5.59
C ILE A 118 -13.91 -8.05 5.14
N PHE A 119 -13.58 -6.77 5.39
CA PHE A 119 -12.37 -6.12 4.83
C PHE A 119 -11.41 -5.49 5.86
N GLY A 120 -11.64 -5.65 7.17
CA GLY A 120 -10.82 -5.04 8.23
C GLY A 120 -10.94 -3.52 8.37
N LEU A 121 -11.31 -2.81 7.30
CA LEU A 121 -11.73 -1.41 7.29
C LEU A 121 -12.89 -1.17 8.27
N GLN A 122 -12.77 -0.16 9.14
CA GLN A 122 -13.79 0.20 10.13
C GLN A 122 -14.57 1.45 9.71
N PHE A 123 -13.86 2.51 9.29
CA PHE A 123 -14.48 3.76 8.84
C PHE A 123 -13.91 4.24 7.50
N ALA A 124 -14.80 4.50 6.55
CA ALA A 124 -14.49 4.99 5.22
C ALA A 124 -13.81 6.36 5.28
N THR A 125 -12.71 6.51 4.56
CA THR A 125 -11.85 7.70 4.57
C THR A 125 -11.41 8.03 3.15
N ILE A 126 -11.65 9.27 2.69
CA ILE A 126 -11.30 9.75 1.34
C ILE A 126 -9.81 10.10 1.29
N ALA A 127 -9.30 10.75 2.34
CA ALA A 127 -7.90 11.06 2.54
C ALA A 127 -7.59 11.09 4.04
N THR A 128 -6.52 10.43 4.47
CA THR A 128 -6.03 10.41 5.85
C THR A 128 -5.50 11.77 6.30
N ASN A 129 -4.96 12.56 5.36
CA ASN A 129 -4.18 13.79 5.61
C ASN A 129 -2.95 13.61 6.53
N LEU A 130 -2.51 12.36 6.76
CA LEU A 130 -1.19 12.04 7.28
C LEU A 130 -0.20 11.94 6.12
N TYR A 131 0.95 12.59 6.25
CA TYR A 131 2.02 12.55 5.25
C TYR A 131 3.30 11.96 5.84
N MET A 132 4.16 11.46 4.96
CA MET A 132 5.51 10.98 5.27
C MET A 132 6.49 11.35 4.15
N ARG A 133 7.79 11.36 4.48
CA ARG A 133 8.88 11.46 3.50
C ARG A 133 9.24 10.06 2.98
N ASN A 134 9.17 9.87 1.67
CA ASN A 134 9.62 8.66 0.97
C ASN A 134 10.71 9.06 -0.03
N GLY A 135 11.98 8.96 0.39
CA GLY A 135 13.08 9.66 -0.26
C GLY A 135 12.78 11.15 -0.40
N ALA A 136 13.11 11.73 -1.55
CA ALA A 136 12.80 13.13 -1.88
C ALA A 136 11.30 13.49 -1.92
N SER A 137 10.38 12.51 -1.94
CA SER A 137 8.94 12.76 -2.12
C SER A 137 8.19 12.97 -0.80
N CYS A 138 7.35 14.00 -0.74
CA CYS A 138 6.28 14.13 0.25
C CYS A 138 5.08 13.31 -0.22
N VAL A 139 4.69 12.27 0.54
CA VAL A 139 3.65 11.30 0.15
C VAL A 139 2.59 11.23 1.24
N GLN A 140 1.32 11.32 0.87
CA GLN A 140 0.22 11.05 1.80
C GLN A 140 0.11 9.54 2.06
N MET A 141 0.03 9.13 3.32
CA MET A 141 -0.24 7.74 3.69
C MET A 141 -1.63 7.32 3.18
N ASP A 142 -1.74 6.15 2.55
CA ASP A 142 -3.05 5.51 2.37
C ASP A 142 -3.61 5.06 3.73
N LEU A 143 -4.87 4.60 3.75
CA LEU A 143 -5.54 4.23 4.99
C LEU A 143 -4.81 3.10 5.74
N ASN A 144 -4.33 2.08 5.03
CA ASN A 144 -3.64 0.94 5.65
C ASN A 144 -2.28 1.37 6.23
N THR A 145 -1.54 2.21 5.50
CA THR A 145 -0.25 2.77 5.91
C THR A 145 -0.41 3.67 7.14
N ALA A 146 -1.45 4.51 7.15
CA ALA A 146 -1.77 5.39 8.28
C ALA A 146 -2.16 4.60 9.54
N LEU A 147 -2.94 3.53 9.41
CA LEU A 147 -3.31 2.68 10.54
C LEU A 147 -2.08 1.97 11.13
N GLN A 148 -1.25 1.32 10.31
CA GLN A 148 -0.01 0.68 10.78
C GLN A 148 0.93 1.69 11.46
N PHE A 149 1.08 2.89 10.90
CA PHE A 149 1.88 3.97 11.48
C PHE A 149 1.36 4.42 12.87
N LEU A 150 0.04 4.53 13.03
CA LEU A 150 -0.58 4.87 14.33
C LEU A 150 -0.47 3.72 15.34
N GLU A 151 -0.58 2.46 14.90
CA GLU A 151 -0.29 1.29 15.74
C GLU A 151 1.15 1.26 16.21
N ASP A 152 2.11 1.43 15.30
CA ASP A 152 3.55 1.36 15.61
C ASP A 152 3.91 2.43 16.65
N ILE A 153 3.38 3.66 16.52
CA ILE A 153 3.56 4.74 17.51
C ILE A 153 2.84 4.41 18.83
N LYS A 154 1.59 3.95 18.81
CA LYS A 154 0.82 3.59 20.02
C LYS A 154 1.54 2.50 20.83
N ASN A 155 2.11 1.51 20.14
CA ASN A 155 2.88 0.43 20.75
C ASN A 155 4.25 0.89 21.28
N LEU A 156 4.96 1.78 20.59
CA LEU A 156 6.19 2.40 21.09
C LEU A 156 5.95 3.25 22.36
N GLY A 157 4.80 3.94 22.45
CA GLY A 157 4.42 4.70 23.63
C GLY A 157 4.14 3.85 24.88
N LEU A 158 3.87 2.55 24.71
CA LEU A 158 3.50 1.61 25.78
C LEU A 158 4.70 0.81 26.34
N GLY A 159 5.94 1.06 25.88
CA GLY A 159 7.04 0.13 26.15
C GLY A 159 8.48 0.68 26.10
N SER A 160 8.83 1.60 27.02
CA SER A 160 10.21 2.02 27.34
C SER A 160 10.91 2.91 26.27
N PRO A 161 11.77 3.87 26.66
CA PRO A 161 12.35 4.82 25.70
C PRO A 161 13.40 4.17 24.78
N VAL A 162 13.30 4.45 23.48
CA VAL A 162 14.32 4.08 22.49
C VAL A 162 15.60 4.87 22.76
N LYS A 163 16.60 4.23 23.37
CA LYS A 163 17.99 4.70 23.32
C LYS A 163 18.50 4.59 21.89
N THR A 164 18.60 5.72 21.18
CA THR A 164 19.36 5.84 19.93
C THR A 164 20.88 5.87 20.22
N SER A 165 21.40 4.80 20.81
CA SER A 165 22.83 4.62 21.11
C SER A 165 23.64 4.25 19.85
N LEU A 166 23.65 5.17 18.87
CA LEU A 166 24.53 5.19 17.70
C LEU A 166 25.06 6.62 17.42
N LEU A 167 25.03 7.51 18.43
CA LEU A 167 25.46 8.91 18.34
C LEU A 167 26.37 9.34 19.51
N ASP A 168 27.32 8.50 19.90
CA ASP A 168 28.61 8.92 20.49
C ASP A 168 29.52 7.70 20.79
N GLU A 169 30.40 7.33 19.84
CA GLU A 169 31.68 6.67 20.13
C GLU A 169 32.74 7.12 19.10
N ARG A 170 34.02 7.02 19.46
CA ARG A 170 35.18 7.43 18.65
C ARG A 170 35.96 6.20 18.19
N PRO A 171 36.67 6.24 17.04
CA PRO A 171 37.24 5.02 16.45
C PRO A 171 38.36 4.40 17.29
N GLY A 172 38.31 3.07 17.44
CA GLY A 172 39.30 2.25 18.14
C GLY A 172 39.35 0.82 17.61
N GLU A 173 40.28 0.59 16.68
CA GLU A 173 40.97 -0.63 16.21
C GLU A 173 40.40 -2.07 16.37
N ASN A 174 40.83 -2.89 15.39
CA ASN A 174 40.98 -4.36 15.39
C ASN A 174 39.74 -5.23 15.10
N VAL A 175 39.67 -5.66 13.83
CA VAL A 175 38.99 -6.88 13.38
C VAL A 175 39.96 -8.05 13.52
N GLN A 176 39.50 -9.19 14.02
CA GLN A 176 40.16 -10.48 13.89
C GLN A 176 39.12 -11.48 13.39
N GLU A 177 39.36 -12.10 12.23
CA GLU A 177 38.55 -13.21 11.72
C GLU A 177 38.96 -14.52 12.41
N ASP A 178 38.03 -15.45 12.55
CA ASP A 178 38.36 -16.86 12.74
C ASP A 178 37.35 -17.76 12.03
N LEU A 179 37.82 -18.57 11.08
CA LEU A 179 37.05 -19.65 10.46
C LEU A 179 37.31 -20.95 11.23
N HIS A 180 36.26 -21.75 11.45
CA HIS A 180 36.39 -23.18 11.64
C HIS A 180 35.24 -23.93 10.96
N VAL A 181 35.59 -24.94 10.16
CA VAL A 181 34.68 -25.88 9.50
C VAL A 181 35.27 -27.28 9.69
N GLN A 182 34.42 -28.27 10.00
CA GLN A 182 34.82 -29.67 10.05
C GLN A 182 33.86 -30.57 9.24
N GLU A 183 34.42 -31.67 8.76
CA GLU A 183 33.82 -32.77 7.96
C GLU A 183 32.96 -33.70 8.86
N GLU A 184 32.30 -34.81 8.49
CA GLU A 184 31.89 -35.55 7.26
C GLU A 184 30.61 -36.36 7.71
N LEU A 185 29.85 -37.21 6.99
CA LEU A 185 29.93 -37.93 5.71
C LEU A 185 28.53 -37.95 5.02
N HIS A 186 28.27 -38.45 3.80
CA HIS A 186 29.06 -38.97 2.65
C HIS A 186 28.16 -38.91 1.39
N VAL A 187 28.63 -39.29 0.20
CA VAL A 187 27.74 -39.61 -0.97
C VAL A 187 28.19 -40.85 -1.73
N GLN A 188 27.36 -41.90 -1.68
CA GLN A 188 27.48 -43.09 -2.55
C GLN A 188 26.39 -43.08 -3.64
N ASP A 189 26.65 -43.83 -4.72
CA ASP A 189 25.73 -44.14 -5.83
C ASP A 189 25.51 -43.09 -6.94
N ILE A 190 26.61 -42.56 -7.50
CA ILE A 190 26.69 -42.35 -8.96
C ILE A 190 27.94 -43.04 -9.52
N LYS A 191 27.77 -44.27 -10.02
CA LYS A 191 28.65 -44.89 -11.02
C LYS A 191 27.88 -45.04 -12.34
N ASN A 192 28.62 -45.07 -13.44
CA ASN A 192 28.15 -45.31 -14.82
C ASN A 192 27.43 -44.14 -15.49
N LEU A 193 28.19 -43.17 -16.00
CA LEU A 193 28.51 -43.10 -17.44
C LEU A 193 29.72 -42.19 -17.68
N ARG A 194 30.43 -42.35 -18.82
CA ARG A 194 31.75 -41.74 -19.08
C ARG A 194 31.77 -40.95 -20.39
N LEU A 195 32.45 -39.79 -20.33
CA LEU A 195 33.21 -39.10 -21.40
C LEU A 195 32.45 -38.59 -22.64
N GLY A 196 32.59 -37.28 -22.94
CA GLY A 196 31.95 -36.65 -24.11
C GLY A 196 32.27 -35.17 -24.37
N SER A 197 33.55 -34.80 -24.47
CA SER A 197 34.04 -33.51 -25.03
C SER A 197 33.83 -32.22 -24.20
N PRO A 198 34.59 -31.12 -24.47
CA PRO A 198 34.87 -30.09 -23.47
C PRO A 198 34.10 -28.75 -23.66
N VAL A 199 33.78 -28.09 -22.54
CA VAL A 199 33.34 -26.69 -22.49
C VAL A 199 34.52 -25.78 -22.14
N LYS A 200 34.63 -24.64 -22.82
CA LYS A 200 35.71 -23.66 -22.61
C LYS A 200 35.62 -23.00 -21.24
N THR A 201 36.78 -22.75 -20.63
CA THR A 201 36.90 -21.87 -19.46
C THR A 201 36.36 -20.47 -19.77
N ARG A 202 35.47 -19.98 -18.91
CA ARG A 202 35.22 -18.55 -18.69
C ARG A 202 35.13 -18.30 -17.19
N LEU A 203 36.14 -17.59 -16.71
CA LEU A 203 36.19 -16.70 -15.54
C LEU A 203 35.07 -16.83 -14.51
N PHE A 204 35.46 -17.10 -13.26
CA PHE A 204 34.64 -16.78 -12.10
C PHE A 204 34.35 -15.27 -12.10
N ASP A 205 33.06 -14.92 -12.07
CA ASP A 205 32.58 -13.54 -11.89
C ASP A 205 31.95 -13.47 -10.49
N GLU A 206 32.79 -13.21 -9.49
CA GLU A 206 32.34 -13.05 -8.10
C GLU A 206 31.47 -11.80 -7.98
N ARG A 207 30.23 -11.96 -7.52
CA ARG A 207 29.31 -10.84 -7.30
C ARG A 207 29.31 -10.40 -5.83
N PRO A 208 30.05 -9.34 -5.45
CA PRO A 208 29.76 -8.61 -4.22
C PRO A 208 28.51 -7.72 -4.39
N ARG A 209 28.16 -6.99 -3.32
CA ARG A 209 27.18 -5.88 -3.28
C ARG A 209 25.69 -6.29 -3.30
N LYS A 210 25.19 -6.60 -2.09
CA LYS A 210 23.84 -6.16 -1.67
C LYS A 210 23.95 -5.25 -0.44
N ILE A 211 24.57 -5.77 0.64
CA ILE A 211 24.90 -5.06 1.89
C ILE A 211 25.52 -3.68 1.61
N VAL A 212 26.64 -3.65 0.87
CA VAL A 212 27.38 -2.43 0.48
C VAL A 212 26.50 -1.33 -0.15
N GLN A 213 25.40 -1.69 -0.83
CA GLN A 213 24.55 -0.72 -1.51
C GLN A 213 23.50 -0.09 -0.58
N GLU A 214 23.08 -0.79 0.47
CA GLU A 214 22.23 -0.23 1.53
C GLU A 214 23.06 0.72 2.41
N ASP A 215 24.29 0.32 2.79
CA ASP A 215 25.24 1.17 3.53
C ASP A 215 25.55 2.48 2.77
N LEU A 216 25.85 2.40 1.48
CA LEU A 216 26.14 3.57 0.64
C LEU A 216 24.99 4.58 0.62
N HIS A 217 23.74 4.12 0.52
CA HIS A 217 22.58 5.00 0.45
C HIS A 217 22.28 5.68 1.79
N VAL A 218 22.50 4.98 2.92
CA VAL A 218 22.40 5.58 4.26
C VAL A 218 23.46 6.66 4.48
N GLN A 219 24.70 6.44 4.00
CA GLN A 219 25.76 7.46 4.06
C GLN A 219 25.45 8.67 3.17
N GLU A 220 24.81 8.47 2.02
CA GLU A 220 24.40 9.56 1.11
C GLU A 220 23.32 10.46 1.72
N GLU A 221 22.24 9.89 2.26
CA GLU A 221 21.19 10.64 2.98
C GLU A 221 21.77 11.42 4.18
N LEU A 222 22.65 10.78 4.97
CA LEU A 222 23.32 11.44 6.10
C LEU A 222 24.25 12.58 5.65
N HIS A 223 24.92 12.45 4.50
CA HIS A 223 25.72 13.50 3.91
C HIS A 223 24.86 14.71 3.48
N VAL A 224 23.74 14.45 2.79
CA VAL A 224 22.79 15.49 2.36
C VAL A 224 22.18 16.21 3.58
N GLN A 225 21.78 15.48 4.62
CA GLN A 225 21.26 16.05 5.86
C GLN A 225 22.31 16.94 6.56
N ARG A 226 23.59 16.55 6.55
CA ARG A 226 24.71 17.36 7.10
C ARG A 226 24.95 18.64 6.30
N LEU A 227 24.88 18.59 4.96
CA LEU A 227 25.00 19.77 4.10
C LEU A 227 23.83 20.74 4.32
N ALA A 228 22.60 20.24 4.41
CA ALA A 228 21.43 21.05 4.73
C ALA A 228 21.53 21.69 6.13
N ALA A 229 22.01 20.95 7.14
CA ALA A 229 22.25 21.48 8.48
C ALA A 229 23.33 22.58 8.50
N ALA A 230 24.40 22.44 7.69
CA ALA A 230 25.41 23.48 7.53
C ALA A 230 24.84 24.72 6.84
N PHE A 231 24.05 24.56 5.77
CA PHE A 231 23.38 25.64 5.06
C PHE A 231 22.38 26.38 5.97
N PHE A 232 21.57 25.65 6.75
CA PHE A 232 20.65 26.18 7.76
C PHE A 232 21.35 27.05 8.83
N ASN A 233 22.66 26.89 9.04
CA ASN A 233 23.45 27.66 10.00
C ASN A 233 24.24 28.82 9.38
N GLN A 234 24.14 29.06 8.07
CA GLN A 234 24.70 30.26 7.44
C GLN A 234 23.94 31.53 7.87
N THR A 235 24.66 32.63 8.07
CA THR A 235 24.12 33.93 8.52
C THR A 235 23.87 34.90 7.37
N VAL A 236 24.37 34.59 6.18
CA VAL A 236 24.27 35.37 4.95
C VAL A 236 24.47 34.45 3.75
N LEU A 237 23.79 34.74 2.64
CA LEU A 237 23.91 34.04 1.36
C LEU A 237 24.30 35.02 0.25
N ILE A 238 24.78 34.50 -0.89
CA ILE A 238 25.07 35.27 -2.10
C ILE A 238 24.03 34.91 -3.16
N GLU A 239 23.48 35.90 -3.84
CA GLU A 239 22.51 35.70 -4.91
C GLU A 239 23.15 35.04 -6.14
N MET A 240 22.44 34.11 -6.77
CA MET A 240 22.91 33.28 -7.90
C MET A 240 24.13 32.39 -7.60
N ALA A 241 24.57 32.30 -6.34
CA ALA A 241 25.54 31.29 -5.94
C ALA A 241 24.89 29.90 -5.83
N ASP A 242 25.67 28.86 -6.12
CA ASP A 242 25.18 27.48 -6.15
C ASP A 242 25.10 26.86 -4.74
N PHE A 243 24.22 25.88 -4.54
CA PHE A 243 24.13 25.09 -3.31
C PHE A 243 24.33 23.59 -3.58
N SER A 244 25.06 22.90 -2.71
CA SER A 244 25.69 21.61 -2.99
C SER A 244 24.89 20.36 -2.57
N PHE A 245 23.56 20.46 -2.42
CA PHE A 245 22.72 19.34 -1.95
C PHE A 245 21.46 19.08 -2.80
N SER A 246 20.89 17.89 -2.64
CA SER A 246 19.67 17.39 -3.29
C SER A 246 18.45 17.44 -2.38
N GLU A 247 17.25 17.22 -2.93
CA GLU A 247 16.11 16.80 -2.12
C GLU A 247 16.33 15.35 -1.69
N SER A 248 15.92 15.01 -0.47
CA SER A 248 16.16 13.72 0.18
C SER A 248 15.07 13.44 1.22
N LYS A 249 15.13 12.32 1.95
CA LYS A 249 14.20 12.05 3.06
C LYS A 249 14.10 13.24 4.01
N ASN A 250 15.23 13.85 4.39
CA ASN A 250 15.29 14.94 5.37
C ASN A 250 15.40 16.35 4.75
N VAL A 251 15.35 16.50 3.43
CA VAL A 251 15.54 17.80 2.75
C VAL A 251 14.52 18.02 1.64
N GLU A 252 13.82 19.15 1.68
CA GLU A 252 12.96 19.66 0.63
C GLU A 252 13.32 21.14 0.36
N TYR A 253 13.30 21.58 -0.89
CA TYR A 253 13.48 22.98 -1.25
C TYR A 253 12.60 23.36 -2.44
N LYS A 254 12.16 24.63 -2.47
CA LYS A 254 11.28 25.15 -3.53
C LYS A 254 11.64 26.60 -3.87
N SER A 255 11.44 26.94 -5.15
CA SER A 255 11.48 28.32 -5.65
C SER A 255 10.07 28.73 -6.06
N PHE A 256 9.67 29.95 -5.71
CA PHE A 256 8.35 30.51 -6.03
C PHE A 256 8.51 31.93 -6.58
N GLU A 257 7.64 32.30 -7.53
CA GLU A 257 7.45 33.69 -7.92
C GLU A 257 7.16 34.54 -6.68
N THR A 258 7.90 35.63 -6.50
CA THR A 258 7.92 36.34 -5.22
C THR A 258 6.53 36.82 -4.76
N ASP A 259 5.74 37.36 -5.67
CA ASP A 259 4.45 37.96 -5.33
C ASP A 259 3.39 36.89 -4.98
N ASN A 260 3.70 35.62 -5.27
CA ASN A 260 2.94 34.43 -4.89
C ASN A 260 3.52 33.68 -3.68
N VAL A 261 4.69 34.07 -3.12
CA VAL A 261 5.45 33.24 -2.16
C VAL A 261 4.64 32.82 -0.92
N VAL A 262 3.93 33.76 -0.28
CA VAL A 262 3.12 33.49 0.93
C VAL A 262 1.99 32.50 0.62
N LYS A 263 1.30 32.69 -0.51
CA LYS A 263 0.25 31.79 -0.97
C LYS A 263 0.80 30.39 -1.27
N ARG A 264 1.95 30.27 -1.94
CA ARG A 264 2.54 28.97 -2.28
C ARG A 264 3.06 28.22 -1.08
N VAL A 265 3.70 28.90 -0.12
CA VAL A 265 4.09 28.26 1.14
C VAL A 265 2.85 27.79 1.91
N LYS A 266 1.78 28.58 1.98
CA LYS A 266 0.49 28.18 2.55
C LYS A 266 -0.10 26.91 1.92
N GLU A 267 0.10 26.73 0.61
CA GLU A 267 -0.37 25.54 -0.13
C GLU A 267 0.44 24.27 0.18
N ILE A 268 1.75 24.35 0.47
CA ILE A 268 2.62 23.18 0.71
C ILE A 268 2.90 22.88 2.20
N LEU A 269 2.99 23.91 3.05
CA LEU A 269 3.54 23.80 4.40
C LEU A 269 2.89 22.71 5.26
N PRO A 270 1.54 22.56 5.29
CA PRO A 270 0.93 21.53 6.13
C PRO A 270 1.36 20.11 5.76
N GLN A 271 1.58 19.84 4.46
CA GLN A 271 2.00 18.53 3.97
C GLN A 271 3.47 18.27 4.31
N THR A 272 4.36 19.22 4.01
CA THR A 272 5.80 19.10 4.33
C THR A 272 6.07 19.01 5.83
N VAL A 273 5.35 19.78 6.66
CA VAL A 273 5.50 19.71 8.13
C VAL A 273 4.98 18.38 8.68
N SER A 274 3.81 17.91 8.24
CA SER A 274 3.31 16.56 8.55
C SER A 274 4.33 15.49 8.15
N ALA A 275 4.87 15.56 6.92
CA ALA A 275 5.81 14.58 6.40
C ALA A 275 7.13 14.49 7.19
N PHE A 276 7.74 15.62 7.56
CA PHE A 276 8.96 15.63 8.36
C PHE A 276 8.69 15.22 9.81
N ALA A 277 7.61 15.72 10.42
CA ALA A 277 7.22 15.40 11.79
C ALA A 277 6.99 13.89 11.98
N ASN A 278 6.27 13.26 11.03
CA ASN A 278 5.95 11.82 11.02
C ASN A 278 7.09 10.90 10.56
N THR A 279 8.29 11.43 10.29
CA THR A 279 9.46 10.62 9.92
C THR A 279 10.64 10.89 10.86
N ASP A 280 11.68 11.59 10.41
CA ASP A 280 12.91 11.84 11.18
C ASP A 280 13.24 13.33 11.30
N GLY A 281 12.24 14.19 11.10
CA GLY A 281 12.42 15.63 10.93
C GLY A 281 13.09 15.97 9.58
N GLY A 282 13.39 17.25 9.37
CA GLY A 282 14.06 17.70 8.17
C GLY A 282 14.07 19.22 7.99
N TYR A 283 14.44 19.63 6.78
CA TYR A 283 14.62 21.02 6.39
C TYR A 283 13.80 21.35 5.14
N LEU A 284 13.00 22.41 5.21
CA LEU A 284 12.35 23.06 4.06
C LEU A 284 13.04 24.40 3.76
N PHE A 285 13.57 24.57 2.55
CA PHE A 285 14.17 25.84 2.10
C PHE A 285 13.33 26.49 0.99
N ILE A 286 12.84 27.71 1.23
CA ILE A 286 12.09 28.50 0.24
C ILE A 286 12.98 29.61 -0.31
N GLY A 287 13.18 29.61 -1.63
CA GLY A 287 14.07 30.53 -2.36
C GLY A 287 15.28 29.86 -3.02
N LEU A 288 15.30 28.52 -3.14
CA LEU A 288 16.34 27.78 -3.85
C LEU A 288 15.80 27.23 -5.17
N ASP A 289 16.47 27.50 -6.29
CA ASP A 289 16.06 27.04 -7.61
C ASP A 289 16.52 25.60 -7.87
N GLU A 290 15.55 24.71 -8.09
CA GLU A 290 15.76 23.28 -8.31
C GLU A 290 16.53 22.97 -9.60
N LYS A 291 16.30 23.74 -10.68
CA LYS A 291 16.83 23.46 -12.03
C LYS A 291 18.22 24.01 -12.21
N LYS A 292 18.50 25.18 -11.63
CA LYS A 292 19.81 25.85 -11.68
C LYS A 292 20.72 25.49 -10.51
N LYS A 293 20.17 24.92 -9.42
CA LYS A 293 20.85 24.73 -8.13
C LYS A 293 21.37 26.03 -7.51
N GLN A 294 20.65 27.13 -7.73
CA GLN A 294 21.06 28.49 -7.35
C GLN A 294 20.18 29.13 -6.28
N ILE A 295 20.79 29.99 -5.47
CA ILE A 295 20.13 30.79 -4.44
C ILE A 295 19.47 32.02 -5.07
N ILE A 296 18.14 32.10 -5.01
CA ILE A 296 17.34 33.23 -5.55
C ILE A 296 16.75 34.08 -4.42
N GLY A 297 16.23 33.42 -3.38
CA GLY A 297 15.44 34.03 -2.32
C GLY A 297 14.11 34.62 -2.80
N PHE A 298 13.46 35.38 -1.92
CA PHE A 298 12.27 36.19 -2.19
C PHE A 298 12.41 37.60 -1.60
N LYS A 299 11.68 38.61 -2.13
CA LYS A 299 11.79 40.03 -1.72
C LYS A 299 11.58 40.23 -0.21
N ALA A 300 12.27 41.23 0.33
CA ALA A 300 12.30 41.55 1.76
C ALA A 300 10.95 41.97 2.37
N ASP A 301 10.06 42.59 1.58
CA ASP A 301 8.72 43.04 2.00
C ASP A 301 7.84 41.87 2.46
N LYS A 302 7.92 40.73 1.76
CA LYS A 302 7.16 39.52 2.09
C LYS A 302 7.68 38.74 3.30
N ARG A 303 8.83 39.10 3.89
CA ARG A 303 9.42 38.35 5.02
C ARG A 303 8.46 38.26 6.21
N LYS A 304 7.99 39.39 6.73
CA LYS A 304 7.12 39.44 7.93
C LYS A 304 5.74 38.81 7.70
N GLU A 305 5.23 38.90 6.48
CA GLU A 305 3.96 38.28 6.06
C GLU A 305 4.10 36.75 6.05
N LEU A 306 5.19 36.24 5.48
CA LEU A 306 5.51 34.81 5.46
C LEU A 306 5.80 34.24 6.85
N GLU A 307 6.59 34.95 7.66
CA GLU A 307 6.95 34.59 9.04
C GLU A 307 5.70 34.37 9.92
N LYS A 308 4.73 35.28 9.85
CA LYS A 308 3.45 35.17 10.57
C LYS A 308 2.54 34.08 10.02
N GLU A 309 2.47 33.89 8.70
CA GLU A 309 1.62 32.85 8.10
C GLU A 309 2.20 31.45 8.34
N LEU A 310 3.53 31.28 8.36
CA LEU A 310 4.20 30.02 8.73
C LEU A 310 3.80 29.56 10.15
N GLU A 311 3.97 30.43 11.15
CA GLU A 311 3.66 30.16 12.56
C GLU A 311 2.18 29.74 12.72
N LYS A 312 1.27 30.59 12.25
CA LYS A 312 -0.18 30.36 12.25
C LYS A 312 -0.60 29.07 11.53
N GLU A 313 0.05 28.72 10.41
CA GLU A 313 -0.29 27.54 9.63
C GLU A 313 0.31 26.25 10.19
N ILE A 314 1.32 26.33 11.09
CA ILE A 314 1.84 25.20 11.88
C ILE A 314 1.02 25.01 13.17
N GLU A 315 0.68 26.08 13.89
CA GLU A 315 -0.07 25.97 15.16
C GLU A 315 -1.47 25.34 15.01
N LYS A 316 -2.07 25.44 13.82
CA LYS A 316 -3.38 24.87 13.51
C LYS A 316 -3.37 23.38 13.09
N LEU A 317 -2.18 22.76 12.96
CA LEU A 317 -2.08 21.40 12.42
C LEU A 317 -2.62 20.41 13.47
N PRO A 318 -3.61 19.56 13.13
CA PRO A 318 -4.12 18.58 14.09
C PRO A 318 -3.03 17.58 14.45
N VAL A 319 -2.89 17.32 15.74
CA VAL A 319 -1.97 16.31 16.29
C VAL A 319 -2.77 15.29 17.10
N THR A 320 -2.25 14.07 17.19
CA THR A 320 -2.73 13.07 18.15
C THR A 320 -1.56 12.57 18.97
N HIS A 321 -1.80 12.29 20.25
CA HIS A 321 -0.80 11.81 21.19
C HIS A 321 -1.21 10.47 21.80
N PHE A 322 -0.28 9.53 21.76
CA PHE A 322 -0.32 8.29 22.55
C PHE A 322 0.68 8.33 23.73
N CYS A 323 1.38 9.46 23.93
CA CYS A 323 2.33 9.69 25.00
C CYS A 323 1.83 10.74 26.01
N GLU A 324 2.37 10.70 27.22
CA GLU A 324 2.03 11.63 28.31
C GLU A 324 2.55 13.06 28.09
N GLU A 325 3.63 13.23 27.31
CA GLU A 325 4.30 14.54 27.15
C GLU A 325 3.43 15.62 26.48
N GLN A 326 2.52 15.23 25.58
CA GLN A 326 1.64 16.10 24.79
C GLN A 326 2.33 17.36 24.19
N ALA A 327 3.59 17.20 23.80
CA ALA A 327 4.42 18.31 23.34
C ALA A 327 3.94 18.88 21.99
N LYS A 328 3.95 20.23 21.84
CA LYS A 328 3.72 20.91 20.55
C LYS A 328 4.78 20.52 19.50
N ILE A 329 4.43 20.70 18.22
CA ILE A 329 5.34 20.51 17.08
C ILE A 329 6.56 21.43 17.25
N LYS A 330 7.76 20.84 17.36
CA LYS A 330 9.02 21.58 17.49
C LYS A 330 9.57 21.94 16.10
N TYR A 331 9.80 23.23 15.88
CA TYR A 331 10.43 23.73 14.66
C TYR A 331 11.32 24.94 14.95
N THR A 332 12.22 25.27 14.02
CA THR A 332 13.01 26.50 14.02
C THR A 332 12.95 27.13 12.63
N CYS A 333 12.44 28.36 12.52
CA CYS A 333 12.45 29.13 11.27
C CYS A 333 13.57 30.17 11.29
N LYS A 334 14.28 30.34 10.16
CA LYS A 334 15.30 31.37 9.93
C LYS A 334 15.07 32.06 8.59
N PHE A 335 15.24 33.38 8.55
CA PHE A 335 15.25 34.15 7.32
C PHE A 335 16.68 34.60 7.01
N ILE A 336 17.39 33.81 6.20
CA ILE A 336 18.79 34.05 5.88
C ILE A 336 18.88 35.14 4.79
N PRO A 337 19.55 36.28 5.05
CA PRO A 337 19.63 37.38 4.08
C PRO A 337 20.53 37.02 2.90
N VAL A 338 19.99 37.15 1.69
CA VAL A 338 20.72 36.97 0.43
C VAL A 338 21.25 38.33 -0.04
N ARG A 339 22.50 38.39 -0.47
CA ARG A 339 23.15 39.62 -0.93
C ARG A 339 23.48 39.62 -2.41
N ARG A 340 23.25 40.76 -3.05
CA ARG A 340 23.75 41.14 -4.38
C ARG A 340 24.65 42.37 -4.21
N GLN A 341 25.89 42.31 -4.71
CA GLN A 341 26.86 43.42 -4.64
C GLN A 341 27.03 44.00 -3.22
N GLY A 342 27.00 43.14 -2.19
CA GLY A 342 27.16 43.52 -0.78
C GLY A 342 25.88 43.99 -0.06
N ALA A 343 24.85 44.46 -0.78
CA ALA A 343 23.55 44.83 -0.22
C ALA A 343 22.60 43.62 -0.12
N VAL A 344 21.71 43.60 0.88
CA VAL A 344 20.68 42.55 1.01
C VAL A 344 19.54 42.81 0.01
N CYS A 345 19.28 41.86 -0.88
CA CYS A 345 18.28 41.97 -1.95
C CYS A 345 17.04 41.08 -1.72
N SER A 346 17.25 39.89 -1.15
CA SER A 346 16.21 38.89 -0.91
C SER A 346 16.51 38.08 0.36
N TYR A 347 15.62 37.16 0.73
CA TYR A 347 15.81 36.22 1.83
C TYR A 347 15.55 34.79 1.37
N VAL A 348 16.27 33.82 1.94
CA VAL A 348 15.84 32.41 1.94
C VAL A 348 15.15 32.13 3.27
N CYS A 349 13.95 31.54 3.23
CA CYS A 349 13.31 31.01 4.43
C CYS A 349 13.76 29.57 4.62
N ALA A 350 14.41 29.30 5.74
CA ALA A 350 14.91 27.98 6.13
C ALA A 350 14.14 27.51 7.37
N LEU A 351 13.30 26.50 7.21
CA LEU A 351 12.49 25.91 8.27
C LEU A 351 13.04 24.51 8.61
N ARG A 352 13.52 24.32 9.83
CA ARG A 352 13.82 23.00 10.39
C ARG A 352 12.59 22.50 11.16
N VAL A 353 12.11 21.31 10.85
CA VAL A 353 11.06 20.60 11.60
C VAL A 353 11.73 19.43 12.31
N GLU A 354 11.48 19.26 13.61
CA GLU A 354 11.98 18.10 14.35
C GLU A 354 11.04 16.90 14.22
N ARG A 355 11.55 15.69 14.43
CA ARG A 355 10.71 14.49 14.54
C ARG A 355 9.73 14.66 15.70
N PHE A 356 8.47 14.32 15.48
CA PHE A 356 7.43 14.39 16.49
C PHE A 356 7.35 13.10 17.31
N CYS A 357 6.82 13.19 18.53
CA CYS A 357 6.68 12.05 19.44
C CYS A 357 5.52 11.12 19.07
N CYS A 358 4.50 11.65 18.38
CA CYS A 358 3.35 10.90 17.88
C CYS A 358 3.05 11.29 16.42
N ALA A 359 1.79 11.60 16.06
CA ALA A 359 1.42 11.86 14.67
C ALA A 359 0.86 13.28 14.44
N VAL A 360 1.33 13.92 13.35
CA VAL A 360 0.92 15.26 12.88
C VAL A 360 0.20 15.14 11.54
N PHE A 361 -0.99 15.73 11.44
CA PHE A 361 -1.81 15.75 10.25
C PHE A 361 -1.68 17.10 9.51
N ALA A 362 -1.73 17.09 8.19
CA ALA A 362 -1.76 18.31 7.38
C ALA A 362 -3.12 19.05 7.48
N ALA A 363 -4.18 18.33 7.84
CA ALA A 363 -5.53 18.79 8.12
C ALA A 363 -6.32 17.65 8.79
N GLU A 364 -7.51 17.92 9.32
CA GLU A 364 -8.45 16.87 9.76
C GLU A 364 -8.58 15.77 8.69
N PRO A 365 -8.75 14.48 9.01
CA PRO A 365 -9.01 13.43 8.04
C PRO A 365 -10.21 13.76 7.15
N ASP A 366 -10.12 13.54 5.84
CA ASP A 366 -11.25 13.65 4.91
C ASP A 366 -12.16 12.41 5.05
N SER A 367 -12.75 12.27 6.23
CA SER A 367 -13.72 11.27 6.62
C SER A 367 -14.92 11.97 7.25
N TRP A 368 -16.12 11.51 6.90
CA TRP A 368 -17.38 12.19 7.18
C TRP A 368 -18.39 11.19 7.73
N HIS A 369 -19.42 11.69 8.43
CA HIS A 369 -20.58 10.93 8.88
C HIS A 369 -21.83 11.82 8.84
N VAL A 370 -23.01 11.22 9.02
CA VAL A 370 -24.28 11.92 9.19
C VAL A 370 -24.56 12.07 10.68
N GLU A 371 -24.78 13.30 11.13
CA GLU A 371 -25.10 13.65 12.52
C GLU A 371 -26.41 14.45 12.51
N GLY A 372 -27.50 13.80 12.92
CA GLY A 372 -28.85 14.35 12.80
C GLY A 372 -29.19 14.72 11.36
N SER A 373 -29.35 16.03 11.09
CA SER A 373 -29.68 16.57 9.76
C SER A 373 -28.48 17.18 9.01
N ARG A 374 -27.24 16.82 9.37
CA ARG A 374 -26.00 17.40 8.81
C ARG A 374 -24.95 16.35 8.47
N VAL A 375 -24.14 16.63 7.43
CA VAL A 375 -22.93 15.84 7.13
C VAL A 375 -21.72 16.49 7.81
N ARG A 376 -21.29 15.93 8.94
CA ARG A 376 -20.16 16.40 9.75
C ARG A 376 -18.86 15.68 9.37
N ARG A 377 -17.72 16.36 9.54
CA ARG A 377 -16.37 15.77 9.42
C ARG A 377 -15.99 15.19 10.78
N PHE A 378 -15.35 14.04 10.81
CA PHE A 378 -14.66 13.63 12.04
C PHE A 378 -13.49 14.60 12.32
N THR A 379 -13.23 14.87 13.60
CA THR A 379 -11.94 15.44 14.01
C THR A 379 -10.85 14.37 13.96
N THR A 380 -9.58 14.78 13.96
CA THR A 380 -8.44 13.87 14.16
C THR A 380 -8.62 13.02 15.42
N GLU A 381 -9.07 13.59 16.53
CA GLU A 381 -9.29 12.83 17.78
C GLU A 381 -10.37 11.75 17.61
N GLU A 382 -11.55 12.12 17.09
CA GLU A 382 -12.64 11.17 16.86
C GLU A 382 -12.23 10.06 15.88
N TRP A 383 -11.59 10.42 14.77
CA TRP A 383 -11.18 9.48 13.73
C TRP A 383 -10.08 8.53 14.24
N VAL A 384 -9.04 9.04 14.92
CA VAL A 384 -8.00 8.19 15.51
C VAL A 384 -8.61 7.27 16.55
N ARG A 385 -9.45 7.79 17.46
CA ARG A 385 -10.13 6.96 18.47
C ARG A 385 -10.96 5.85 17.82
N LEU A 386 -11.80 6.18 16.85
CA LEU A 386 -12.68 5.23 16.18
C LEU A 386 -11.93 4.11 15.43
N GLN A 387 -10.72 4.38 14.92
CA GLN A 387 -9.88 3.38 14.27
C GLN A 387 -9.00 2.57 15.25
N MET A 388 -8.79 3.06 16.49
CA MET A 388 -7.76 2.55 17.42
C MET A 388 -8.30 2.01 18.77
N ASP A 389 -9.56 2.26 19.12
CA ASP A 389 -10.20 1.81 20.37
C ASP A 389 -10.95 0.47 20.24
N THR A 390 -11.02 -0.11 19.05
CA THR A 390 -11.62 -1.44 18.89
C THR A 390 -10.81 -2.48 19.66
N THR A 391 -11.50 -3.25 20.50
CA THR A 391 -10.89 -4.35 21.27
C THR A 391 -10.11 -5.29 20.35
N PRO A 392 -8.89 -5.70 20.72
CA PRO A 392 -7.96 -6.35 19.79
C PRO A 392 -8.38 -7.78 19.45
N VAL A 393 -9.27 -7.93 18.47
CA VAL A 393 -9.43 -9.15 17.67
C VAL A 393 -8.25 -9.26 16.70
N VAL A 394 -7.04 -9.31 17.28
CA VAL A 394 -5.72 -9.44 16.65
C VAL A 394 -5.56 -8.58 15.39
N PHE A 395 -5.10 -7.34 15.54
CA PHE A 395 -4.74 -6.48 14.40
C PHE A 395 -3.77 -7.21 13.47
N ARG A 396 -4.23 -7.48 12.24
CA ARG A 396 -3.56 -8.40 11.32
C ARG A 396 -2.54 -7.66 10.46
N LYS A 397 -1.30 -7.67 10.96
CA LYS A 397 -0.06 -7.37 10.22
C LYS A 397 -0.12 -7.84 8.76
N LEU A 398 -0.52 -6.92 7.86
CA LEU A 398 -0.63 -7.09 6.41
C LEU A 398 -1.30 -8.39 5.93
N THR A 399 -2.55 -8.62 6.34
CA THR A 399 -3.47 -9.37 5.45
C THR A 399 -4.03 -8.43 4.38
N CYS A 400 -3.39 -8.38 3.21
CA CYS A 400 -4.13 -8.05 1.99
C CYS A 400 -5.32 -9.00 1.91
N SER A 401 -6.54 -8.48 1.91
CA SER A 401 -7.72 -9.33 1.83
C SER A 401 -7.66 -10.12 0.51
N PRO A 402 -7.96 -11.43 0.50
CA PRO A 402 -7.75 -12.28 -0.67
C PRO A 402 -8.38 -11.71 -1.95
N GLU A 403 -9.52 -11.04 -1.83
CA GLU A 403 -10.38 -10.63 -2.92
C GLU A 403 -9.74 -9.52 -3.77
N ALA A 404 -9.07 -8.54 -3.17
CA ALA A 404 -8.66 -7.30 -3.85
C ALA A 404 -7.56 -7.52 -4.92
N LEU A 405 -6.58 -8.38 -4.63
CA LEU A 405 -5.52 -8.76 -5.59
C LEU A 405 -5.98 -9.89 -6.52
N CYS A 406 -6.93 -10.71 -6.07
CA CYS A 406 -7.43 -11.86 -6.80
C CYS A 406 -8.38 -11.45 -7.92
N MET A 407 -9.43 -10.67 -7.65
CA MET A 407 -10.56 -10.41 -8.58
C MET A 407 -10.19 -10.01 -10.02
N LYS A 408 -9.10 -9.26 -10.24
CA LYS A 408 -8.57 -8.92 -11.58
C LYS A 408 -8.11 -10.14 -12.42
N GLN A 409 -8.01 -11.32 -11.81
CA GLN A 409 -7.64 -12.58 -12.46
C GLN A 409 -8.80 -13.58 -12.61
N PHE A 410 -9.96 -13.36 -11.98
CA PHE A 410 -11.07 -14.34 -11.88
C PHE A 410 -12.39 -13.90 -12.49
N SER A 411 -12.47 -12.68 -13.05
CA SER A 411 -13.61 -12.20 -13.85
C SER A 411 -13.96 -13.04 -15.10
N GLU A 412 -13.21 -14.12 -15.36
CA GLU A 412 -13.47 -15.13 -16.39
C GLU A 412 -14.36 -16.28 -15.85
N PHE A 413 -14.71 -16.30 -14.55
CA PHE A 413 -15.35 -17.42 -13.84
C PHE A 413 -16.54 -17.01 -12.94
N GLU A 414 -17.30 -15.98 -13.33
CA GLU A 414 -18.48 -15.52 -12.58
C GLU A 414 -19.45 -16.70 -12.27
N GLY A 415 -19.79 -16.84 -10.98
CA GLY A 415 -20.65 -17.92 -10.46
C GLY A 415 -19.94 -18.91 -9.54
N TYR A 416 -18.73 -19.36 -9.89
CA TYR A 416 -18.03 -20.44 -9.15
C TYR A 416 -17.12 -19.95 -8.03
N GLU A 417 -16.86 -18.64 -7.97
CA GLU A 417 -16.01 -18.01 -6.95
C GLU A 417 -16.43 -18.37 -5.51
N GLN A 418 -17.73 -18.47 -5.23
CA GLN A 418 -18.22 -18.79 -3.87
C GLN A 418 -17.78 -20.19 -3.40
N LEU A 419 -17.70 -21.17 -4.30
CA LEU A 419 -17.20 -22.50 -3.98
C LEU A 419 -15.68 -22.48 -3.83
N LEU A 420 -14.96 -21.79 -4.71
CA LEU A 420 -13.51 -21.62 -4.59
C LEU A 420 -13.12 -20.95 -3.25
N TRP A 421 -13.82 -19.88 -2.87
CA TRP A 421 -13.62 -19.18 -1.60
C TRP A 421 -14.07 -19.98 -0.38
N LYS A 422 -15.08 -20.84 -0.50
CA LYS A 422 -15.43 -21.80 0.58
C LYS A 422 -14.32 -22.81 0.83
N GLU A 423 -13.73 -23.37 -0.23
CA GLU A 423 -12.64 -24.34 -0.10
C GLU A 423 -11.34 -23.67 0.38
N LEU A 424 -10.96 -22.52 -0.17
CA LEU A 424 -9.79 -21.76 0.29
C LEU A 424 -9.99 -21.17 1.70
N GLY A 425 -11.19 -20.70 2.04
CA GLY A 425 -11.55 -20.19 3.37
C GLY A 425 -11.61 -21.27 4.46
N SER A 426 -11.62 -22.55 4.08
CA SER A 426 -11.42 -23.67 5.04
C SER A 426 -9.98 -23.74 5.57
N LEU A 427 -9.02 -23.13 4.85
CA LEU A 427 -7.60 -23.09 5.22
C LEU A 427 -7.40 -22.01 6.28
N ARG A 428 -7.40 -22.44 7.54
CA ARG A 428 -7.42 -21.53 8.70
C ARG A 428 -6.14 -20.71 8.89
N GLN A 429 -4.99 -21.18 8.40
CA GLN A 429 -3.67 -20.66 8.75
C GLN A 429 -2.65 -20.81 7.61
N GLY A 430 -1.69 -19.88 7.49
CA GLY A 430 -0.50 -20.02 6.63
C GLY A 430 -0.35 -18.97 5.52
N MET A 431 0.20 -19.36 4.38
CA MET A 431 0.37 -18.53 3.19
C MET A 431 -0.10 -19.28 1.95
N LEU A 432 -0.84 -18.61 1.08
CA LEU A 432 -1.24 -19.08 -0.25
C LEU A 432 -0.40 -18.36 -1.31
N VAL A 433 0.10 -19.10 -2.30
CA VAL A 433 0.81 -18.56 -3.46
C VAL A 433 0.08 -18.97 -4.74
N ILE A 434 -0.33 -17.97 -5.51
CA ILE A 434 -1.06 -18.11 -6.77
C ILE A 434 -0.21 -17.54 -7.91
N SER A 435 -0.09 -18.27 -9.02
CA SER A 435 0.51 -17.75 -10.25
C SER A 435 -0.17 -18.36 -11.47
N LYS A 436 -0.56 -17.53 -12.45
CA LYS A 436 -1.10 -18.03 -13.73
C LYS A 436 -0.05 -18.75 -14.58
N ASN A 437 1.25 -18.62 -14.25
CA ASN A 437 2.37 -18.93 -15.15
C ASN A 437 3.40 -19.95 -14.62
N TRP A 438 3.12 -20.73 -13.56
CA TRP A 438 4.05 -21.73 -13.01
C TRP A 438 4.67 -22.67 -14.06
N THR A 439 3.98 -22.92 -15.18
CA THR A 439 4.38 -23.85 -16.25
C THR A 439 5.49 -23.35 -17.18
N LEU A 440 6.05 -22.15 -17.03
CA LEU A 440 7.08 -21.61 -17.95
C LEU A 440 8.49 -22.24 -17.84
N GLY A 441 8.62 -23.40 -17.19
CA GLY A 441 9.75 -24.30 -17.42
C GLY A 441 9.67 -24.90 -18.85
N PRO A 442 10.80 -25.16 -19.55
CA PRO A 442 10.75 -25.67 -20.92
C PRO A 442 10.01 -27.02 -21.04
N GLY A 443 8.78 -26.99 -21.55
CA GLY A 443 8.00 -28.19 -21.91
C GLY A 443 6.60 -28.33 -21.29
N LEU A 444 6.17 -27.48 -20.34
CA LEU A 444 4.79 -27.55 -19.82
C LEU A 444 3.86 -26.53 -20.51
N GLN A 445 2.84 -27.03 -21.20
CA GLN A 445 1.66 -26.23 -21.55
C GLN A 445 0.67 -26.25 -20.37
N LYS A 446 -0.05 -25.15 -20.14
CA LYS A 446 -1.18 -25.14 -19.20
C LYS A 446 -2.25 -26.10 -19.72
N LYS A 447 -2.60 -27.12 -18.91
CA LYS A 447 -3.70 -28.03 -19.24
C LYS A 447 -5.03 -27.25 -19.11
N LYS A 448 -5.87 -27.31 -20.16
CA LYS A 448 -7.02 -26.39 -20.36
C LYS A 448 -8.06 -26.46 -19.24
N GLU A 449 -8.21 -27.63 -18.66
CA GLU A 449 -9.25 -28.00 -17.69
C GLU A 449 -8.90 -27.49 -16.27
N VAL A 450 -7.63 -27.19 -15.99
CA VAL A 450 -7.19 -26.61 -14.70
C VAL A 450 -7.32 -25.10 -14.74
N ILE A 451 -8.27 -24.54 -13.98
CA ILE A 451 -8.45 -23.09 -13.92
C ILE A 451 -7.36 -22.44 -13.07
N LEU A 452 -7.00 -23.03 -11.93
CA LEU A 452 -6.16 -22.44 -10.90
C LEU A 452 -5.27 -23.48 -10.18
N ASP A 453 -4.00 -23.15 -9.98
CA ASP A 453 -3.07 -23.85 -9.07
C ASP A 453 -2.69 -22.92 -7.91
N VAL A 454 -2.87 -23.38 -6.66
CA VAL A 454 -2.57 -22.65 -5.42
C VAL A 454 -1.64 -23.49 -4.53
N PHE A 455 -0.53 -22.93 -4.09
CA PHE A 455 0.34 -23.56 -3.09
C PHE A 455 0.03 -23.02 -1.69
N HIS A 456 -0.31 -23.93 -0.76
CA HIS A 456 -0.57 -23.64 0.65
C HIS A 456 0.63 -24.07 1.52
N ILE A 457 1.15 -23.11 2.28
CA ILE A 457 2.31 -23.22 3.16
C ILE A 457 1.81 -22.91 4.58
N SER A 458 1.85 -23.87 5.48
CA SER A 458 1.43 -23.69 6.87
C SER A 458 2.44 -24.33 7.80
N GLN A 459 2.62 -23.75 8.99
CA GLN A 459 3.36 -24.42 10.05
C GLN A 459 2.70 -25.77 10.38
N ASP A 460 3.52 -26.74 10.76
CA ASP A 460 3.16 -28.08 11.22
C ASP A 460 2.33 -28.88 10.21
N ARG A 461 2.45 -28.52 8.92
CA ARG A 461 1.83 -29.18 7.77
C ARG A 461 2.87 -29.42 6.67
N LEU A 462 2.48 -30.23 5.69
CA LEU A 462 3.22 -30.38 4.43
C LEU A 462 2.83 -29.24 3.47
N LEU A 463 3.75 -28.81 2.60
CA LEU A 463 3.40 -27.94 1.47
C LEU A 463 2.30 -28.63 0.65
N THR A 464 1.20 -27.93 0.37
CA THR A 464 0.04 -28.51 -0.32
C THR A 464 -0.25 -27.77 -1.62
N LEU A 465 -0.24 -28.48 -2.75
CA LEU A 465 -0.74 -27.98 -4.03
C LEU A 465 -2.23 -28.28 -4.14
N HIS A 466 -3.05 -27.23 -4.22
CA HIS A 466 -4.47 -27.30 -4.58
C HIS A 466 -4.62 -26.93 -6.06
N SER A 467 -5.09 -27.88 -6.87
CA SER A 467 -5.43 -27.66 -8.28
C SER A 467 -6.95 -27.68 -8.44
N PHE A 468 -7.53 -26.59 -8.91
CA PHE A 468 -8.97 -26.42 -9.10
C PHE A 468 -9.35 -26.51 -10.58
N LEU A 469 -10.50 -27.13 -10.85
CA LEU A 469 -11.09 -27.32 -12.16
C LEU A 469 -12.50 -26.76 -12.20
N LEU A 470 -12.88 -26.20 -13.35
CA LEU A 470 -14.26 -25.84 -13.65
C LEU A 470 -15.01 -27.08 -14.12
N GLY A 471 -16.23 -27.28 -13.60
CA GLY A 471 -17.06 -28.43 -13.91
C GLY A 471 -18.37 -28.08 -14.60
N ASP A 472 -18.82 -28.96 -15.49
CA ASP A 472 -20.14 -28.91 -16.12
C ASP A 472 -21.13 -29.78 -15.32
N GLY A 473 -22.40 -29.36 -15.28
CA GLY A 473 -23.45 -29.96 -14.44
C GLY A 473 -23.71 -31.44 -14.73
N GLU A 474 -23.49 -31.86 -15.98
CA GLU A 474 -23.70 -33.23 -16.44
C GLU A 474 -22.68 -34.22 -15.83
N LEU A 475 -21.43 -33.78 -15.68
CA LEU A 475 -20.31 -34.63 -15.24
C LEU A 475 -20.29 -34.90 -13.74
N GLU A 476 -20.96 -34.07 -12.92
CA GLU A 476 -20.83 -34.17 -11.45
C GLU A 476 -21.42 -35.47 -10.85
N ASN A 477 -22.28 -36.16 -11.60
CA ASN A 477 -22.87 -37.44 -11.21
C ASN A 477 -22.12 -38.66 -11.78
N ASP A 478 -21.21 -38.50 -12.75
CA ASP A 478 -20.44 -39.61 -13.31
C ASP A 478 -19.14 -39.88 -12.51
N SER A 479 -19.28 -40.72 -11.49
CA SER A 479 -18.17 -41.18 -10.65
C SER A 479 -17.05 -41.95 -11.38
N THR A 480 -17.24 -42.32 -12.66
CA THR A 480 -16.23 -42.96 -13.51
C THR A 480 -15.44 -41.92 -14.30
N LEU A 481 -16.11 -41.01 -15.02
CA LEU A 481 -15.45 -39.93 -15.75
C LEU A 481 -14.67 -39.01 -14.80
N LEU A 482 -15.22 -38.68 -13.63
CA LEU A 482 -14.52 -37.89 -12.60
C LEU A 482 -13.26 -38.61 -12.06
N ARG A 483 -13.29 -39.94 -11.97
CA ARG A 483 -12.15 -40.78 -11.52
C ARG A 483 -11.06 -40.85 -12.58
N GLU A 484 -11.43 -40.96 -13.86
CA GLU A 484 -10.49 -40.97 -14.98
C GLU A 484 -9.84 -39.60 -15.17
N LEU A 485 -10.63 -38.53 -15.12
CA LEU A 485 -10.16 -37.13 -15.11
C LEU A 485 -9.16 -36.89 -13.96
N GLY A 486 -9.51 -37.31 -12.73
CA GLY A 486 -8.61 -37.23 -11.56
C GLY A 486 -7.31 -38.02 -11.74
N ALA A 487 -7.36 -39.20 -12.35
CA ALA A 487 -6.18 -40.03 -12.64
C ALA A 487 -5.25 -39.37 -13.69
N GLU A 488 -5.81 -38.72 -14.70
CA GLU A 488 -5.04 -38.02 -15.73
C GLU A 488 -4.37 -36.75 -15.16
N LEU A 489 -5.12 -35.94 -14.42
CA LEU A 489 -4.65 -34.70 -13.77
C LEU A 489 -3.59 -34.96 -12.70
N LYS A 490 -3.63 -36.12 -12.04
CA LYS A 490 -2.59 -36.57 -11.11
C LYS A 490 -1.20 -36.65 -11.75
N LYS A 491 -1.08 -36.82 -13.07
CA LYS A 491 0.19 -36.71 -13.80
C LYS A 491 0.65 -35.25 -13.92
N TYR A 492 -0.25 -34.33 -14.30
CA TYR A 492 0.01 -32.89 -14.36
C TYR A 492 0.47 -32.35 -12.99
N CYS A 493 -0.34 -32.55 -11.95
CA CYS A 493 -0.06 -32.00 -10.61
C CYS A 493 1.25 -32.55 -10.01
N LYS A 494 1.59 -33.82 -10.27
CA LYS A 494 2.90 -34.40 -9.90
C LYS A 494 4.05 -33.70 -10.61
N GLN A 495 3.91 -33.37 -11.89
CA GLN A 495 4.93 -32.64 -12.63
C GLN A 495 5.07 -31.19 -12.13
N THR A 496 3.96 -30.49 -11.89
CA THR A 496 3.95 -29.14 -11.29
C THR A 496 4.65 -29.13 -9.92
N ALA A 497 4.36 -30.12 -9.06
CA ALA A 497 5.03 -30.28 -7.77
C ALA A 497 6.53 -30.60 -7.89
N LEU A 498 6.94 -31.41 -8.87
CA LEU A 498 8.35 -31.72 -9.13
C LEU A 498 9.11 -30.48 -9.64
N THR A 499 8.53 -29.75 -10.60
CA THR A 499 9.11 -28.52 -11.15
C THR A 499 9.24 -27.46 -10.07
N LEU A 500 8.27 -27.29 -9.16
CA LEU A 500 8.43 -26.38 -8.02
C LEU A 500 9.62 -26.76 -7.14
N LYS A 501 9.77 -28.04 -6.77
CA LYS A 501 10.93 -28.48 -5.96
C LYS A 501 12.26 -28.18 -6.65
N GLN A 502 12.34 -28.42 -7.96
CA GLN A 502 13.54 -28.09 -8.76
C GLN A 502 13.82 -26.58 -8.75
N MET A 503 12.81 -25.72 -8.86
CA MET A 503 13.01 -24.27 -8.81
C MET A 503 13.41 -23.76 -7.42
N LEU A 504 12.80 -24.30 -6.36
CA LEU A 504 13.15 -23.98 -4.97
C LEU A 504 14.62 -24.27 -4.66
N VAL A 505 15.14 -25.40 -5.15
CA VAL A 505 16.57 -25.73 -5.03
C VAL A 505 17.42 -24.84 -5.95
N ASN A 506 17.11 -24.80 -7.25
CA ASN A 506 18.01 -24.24 -8.27
C ASN A 506 18.05 -22.70 -8.32
N TYR A 507 16.97 -22.03 -7.92
CA TYR A 507 16.85 -20.56 -7.95
C TYR A 507 16.54 -19.96 -6.57
N GLY A 508 15.85 -20.70 -5.70
CA GLY A 508 15.53 -20.25 -4.34
C GLY A 508 16.56 -20.65 -3.26
N GLY A 509 17.53 -21.51 -3.58
CA GLY A 509 18.56 -21.97 -2.63
C GLY A 509 18.02 -22.83 -1.48
N TYR A 510 16.82 -23.39 -1.59
CA TYR A 510 16.17 -24.17 -0.53
C TYR A 510 16.80 -25.58 -0.41
N THR A 511 17.53 -25.82 0.67
CA THR A 511 18.28 -27.08 0.92
C THR A 511 17.55 -28.08 1.83
N GLU A 512 16.51 -27.64 2.53
CA GLU A 512 15.78 -28.43 3.52
C GLU A 512 14.84 -29.47 2.86
N LYS A 513 14.38 -30.47 3.62
CA LYS A 513 13.46 -31.48 3.11
C LYS A 513 12.06 -30.87 2.87
N ILE A 514 11.40 -31.30 1.79
CA ILE A 514 10.06 -30.81 1.45
C ILE A 514 9.14 -31.91 0.90
N GLY A 515 8.06 -32.19 1.63
CA GLY A 515 6.95 -33.02 1.18
C GLY A 515 5.94 -32.16 0.43
N VAL A 516 5.30 -32.70 -0.62
CA VAL A 516 4.23 -31.98 -1.33
C VAL A 516 2.99 -32.86 -1.39
N VAL A 517 1.93 -32.43 -0.72
CA VAL A 517 0.58 -32.98 -0.86
C VAL A 517 -0.04 -32.41 -2.12
N ILE A 518 -0.84 -33.21 -2.84
CA ILE A 518 -1.60 -32.79 -4.01
C ILE A 518 -3.08 -33.01 -3.73
N LYS A 519 -3.89 -31.97 -3.90
CA LYS A 519 -5.36 -31.99 -3.83
C LYS A 519 -5.94 -31.47 -5.14
N ILE A 520 -6.85 -32.23 -5.74
CA ILE A 520 -7.47 -31.92 -7.04
C ILE A 520 -8.97 -31.79 -6.80
N MET A 521 -9.50 -30.59 -7.02
CA MET A 521 -10.88 -30.20 -6.71
C MET A 521 -11.64 -29.81 -7.98
N TYR A 522 -12.78 -30.45 -8.19
CA TYR A 522 -13.74 -30.14 -9.26
C TYR A 522 -14.81 -29.20 -8.69
N LEU A 523 -15.04 -28.05 -9.32
CA LEU A 523 -16.01 -27.04 -8.88
C LEU A 523 -17.18 -27.00 -9.87
N CYS A 524 -18.33 -27.53 -9.45
CA CYS A 524 -19.57 -27.48 -10.23
C CYS A 524 -20.71 -26.92 -9.35
N HIS A 525 -21.80 -27.66 -9.07
CA HIS A 525 -22.84 -27.18 -8.14
C HIS A 525 -22.45 -27.39 -6.66
N ARG A 526 -21.44 -28.23 -6.42
CA ARG A 526 -20.63 -28.28 -5.19
C ARG A 526 -19.15 -28.49 -5.54
N ALA A 527 -18.28 -28.46 -4.52
CA ALA A 527 -16.89 -28.87 -4.65
C ALA A 527 -16.76 -30.39 -4.46
N VAL A 528 -16.07 -31.08 -5.38
CA VAL A 528 -15.84 -32.53 -5.36
C VAL A 528 -14.34 -32.83 -5.42
N SER A 529 -13.83 -33.56 -4.43
CA SER A 529 -12.42 -33.98 -4.38
C SER A 529 -12.17 -35.15 -5.33
N LEU A 530 -11.49 -34.91 -6.46
CA LEU A 530 -11.09 -35.96 -7.41
C LEU A 530 -9.89 -36.76 -6.93
N TYR A 531 -8.99 -36.13 -6.17
CA TYR A 531 -7.78 -36.76 -5.64
C TYR A 531 -7.24 -35.97 -4.45
N ASP A 532 -6.90 -36.67 -3.36
CA ASP A 532 -6.15 -36.10 -2.24
C ASP A 532 -5.04 -37.07 -1.83
N SER A 533 -3.78 -36.65 -1.98
CA SER A 533 -2.64 -37.50 -1.63
C SER A 533 -2.40 -37.62 -0.12
N SER A 534 -2.97 -36.74 0.72
CA SER A 534 -2.82 -36.81 2.19
C SER A 534 -3.60 -37.97 2.82
N LEU A 535 -4.56 -38.55 2.09
CA LEU A 535 -5.27 -39.77 2.47
C LEU A 535 -4.51 -41.06 2.10
N ILE A 536 -3.36 -40.95 1.41
CA ILE A 536 -2.67 -42.07 0.75
C ILE A 536 -1.17 -42.10 1.08
N ILE A 537 -0.55 -40.94 1.35
CA ILE A 537 0.90 -40.80 1.52
C ILE A 537 1.22 -40.18 2.88
N ASN A 538 1.71 -41.03 3.80
CA ASN A 538 2.31 -40.57 5.05
C ASN A 538 3.78 -40.18 4.81
N TYR A 539 4.15 -38.97 5.21
CA TYR A 539 5.54 -38.50 5.17
C TYR A 539 6.18 -38.62 6.57
N PRO A 540 7.50 -38.85 6.66
CA PRO A 540 8.22 -38.72 7.92
C PRO A 540 8.12 -37.29 8.49
N THR A 541 8.19 -37.15 9.81
CA THR A 541 8.00 -35.87 10.52
C THR A 541 8.94 -34.76 10.04
N ASN A 542 10.16 -35.09 9.64
CA ASN A 542 11.14 -34.13 9.08
C ASN A 542 10.84 -33.62 7.66
N TYR A 543 9.65 -33.88 7.11
CA TYR A 543 9.13 -33.24 5.89
C TYR A 543 8.04 -32.19 6.19
N TYR A 544 7.57 -32.09 7.44
CA TYR A 544 6.57 -31.11 7.88
C TYR A 544 7.25 -29.77 8.18
N LEU A 545 6.54 -28.67 7.90
CA LEU A 545 7.10 -27.32 7.90
C LEU A 545 7.11 -26.72 9.30
N THR A 546 8.26 -26.77 9.97
CA THR A 546 8.57 -26.03 11.21
C THR A 546 8.51 -24.52 10.98
N THR A 547 8.43 -23.70 12.04
CA THR A 547 8.51 -22.23 11.94
C THR A 547 9.79 -21.73 11.24
N LYS A 548 10.90 -22.49 11.34
CA LYS A 548 12.15 -22.18 10.61
C LYS A 548 11.97 -22.46 9.12
N THR A 549 11.63 -23.70 8.76
CA THR A 549 11.50 -24.12 7.36
C THR A 549 10.35 -23.45 6.61
N VAL A 550 9.31 -22.97 7.29
CA VAL A 550 8.32 -22.03 6.71
C VAL A 550 9.03 -20.75 6.23
N ARG A 551 9.79 -20.05 7.09
CA ARG A 551 10.46 -18.79 6.70
C ARG A 551 11.51 -19.01 5.60
N ASP A 552 12.26 -20.11 5.68
CA ASP A 552 13.24 -20.46 4.66
C ASP A 552 12.57 -20.74 3.30
N LEU A 553 11.39 -21.39 3.31
CA LEU A 553 10.58 -21.65 2.13
C LEU A 553 9.92 -20.37 1.57
N GLU A 554 9.39 -19.50 2.44
CA GLU A 554 8.85 -18.20 2.04
C GLU A 554 9.91 -17.33 1.34
N LYS A 555 11.14 -17.32 1.87
CA LYS A 555 12.28 -16.62 1.26
C LYS A 555 12.65 -17.22 -0.10
N ALA A 556 12.86 -18.53 -0.16
CA ALA A 556 13.19 -19.23 -1.41
C ALA A 556 12.11 -19.03 -2.49
N LEU A 557 10.83 -18.98 -2.11
CA LEU A 557 9.73 -18.64 -3.02
C LEU A 557 9.79 -17.20 -3.49
N ALA A 558 10.08 -16.23 -2.61
CA ALA A 558 10.22 -14.83 -3.01
C ALA A 558 11.36 -14.65 -4.04
N ASP A 559 12.49 -15.32 -3.83
CA ASP A 559 13.63 -15.30 -4.75
C ASP A 559 13.28 -15.99 -6.10
N VAL A 560 12.59 -17.14 -6.10
CA VAL A 560 12.06 -17.80 -7.32
C VAL A 560 11.07 -16.91 -8.08
N LEU A 561 10.12 -16.29 -7.38
CA LEU A 561 9.07 -15.46 -7.99
C LEU A 561 9.62 -14.15 -8.57
N GLY A 562 10.62 -13.56 -7.91
CA GLY A 562 11.36 -12.40 -8.42
C GLY A 562 12.21 -12.73 -9.64
N THR A 563 12.99 -13.81 -9.58
CA THR A 563 13.97 -14.16 -10.64
C THR A 563 13.36 -14.83 -11.88
N VAL A 564 12.37 -15.71 -11.71
CA VAL A 564 11.80 -16.51 -12.82
C VAL A 564 10.50 -15.91 -13.37
N TYR A 565 9.68 -15.27 -12.53
CA TYR A 565 8.29 -14.93 -12.88
C TYR A 565 7.97 -13.43 -12.93
N GLY A 566 8.92 -12.54 -12.63
CA GLY A 566 8.80 -11.10 -12.87
C GLY A 566 7.57 -10.47 -12.22
N HIS A 567 7.34 -10.76 -10.94
CA HIS A 567 6.23 -10.25 -10.11
C HIS A 567 4.80 -10.63 -10.58
N LYS A 568 4.61 -11.56 -11.52
CA LYS A 568 3.27 -11.98 -12.02
C LYS A 568 2.58 -13.04 -11.14
N SER A 569 2.73 -12.93 -9.82
CA SER A 569 2.24 -13.87 -8.81
C SER A 569 1.57 -13.15 -7.64
N VAL A 570 0.46 -13.69 -7.15
CA VAL A 570 -0.27 -13.16 -6.00
C VAL A 570 0.07 -14.00 -4.77
N VAL A 571 0.49 -13.35 -3.69
CA VAL A 571 0.78 -13.98 -2.39
C VAL A 571 -0.24 -13.46 -1.38
N ILE A 572 -0.88 -14.37 -0.66
CA ILE A 572 -1.95 -14.08 0.30
C ILE A 572 -1.55 -14.73 1.62
N ARG A 573 -1.39 -13.95 2.69
CA ARG A 573 -1.20 -14.51 4.04
C ARG A 573 -2.57 -14.80 4.65
N LEU A 574 -2.79 -16.06 5.00
CA LEU A 574 -3.87 -16.49 5.87
C LEU A 574 -3.49 -16.15 7.32
N PRO A 575 -4.46 -15.93 8.22
CA PRO A 575 -4.19 -15.49 9.58
C PRO A 575 -3.57 -16.59 10.46
N LEU A 576 -3.39 -16.28 11.75
CA LEU A 576 -3.30 -17.27 12.82
C LEU A 576 -4.71 -17.53 13.39
#